data_AF-A0A9N9NDP6-F1
#
_entry.id   AF-A0A9N9NDP6-F1
#
_cell.length_a   1.000
_cell.length_b   1.000
_cell.length_c   1.000
_cell.angle_alpha   90.00
_cell.angle_beta   90.00
_cell.angle_gamma   90.00
#
_symmetry.space_group_name_H-M   'P 1'
#
loop_
_entity.id
_entity.type
_entity.pdbx_description
1 polymer ?
#
loop_
_entity_poly.entity_id
_entity_poly.type
_entity_poly.pdbx_seq_one_letter_code
_entity_poly.pdbx_strand_id
1 'polypeptide(L)' 'EAGNSKSPIFLHELTGGTTSAGKYNLNLVVEFVTKKGFELKYDNTDSLYLICLDKYYKKCNEAFFRKELSKEEY' A
#
# COMPACT_ATOMS: atom_id res chain seq x y z
N GLU A 1 13.14 -15.12 15.61
CA GLU A 1 13.14 -14.19 14.48
C GLU A 1 14.52 -13.58 14.34
N ALA A 2 15.10 -13.59 13.14
CA ALA A 2 16.46 -13.10 12.93
C ALA A 2 16.61 -11.58 13.17
N GLY A 3 15.51 -10.82 13.16
CA GLY A 3 15.52 -9.38 13.47
C GLY A 3 15.34 -9.02 14.94
N ASN A 4 14.98 -9.98 15.79
CA ASN A 4 14.77 -9.72 17.21
C ASN A 4 16.05 -10.01 18.00
N SER A 5 16.62 -8.99 18.65
CA SER A 5 17.87 -9.09 19.43
C SER A 5 17.79 -10.07 20.60
N LYS A 6 16.59 -10.45 21.05
CA LYS A 6 16.37 -11.47 22.08
C LYS A 6 16.28 -12.90 21.50
N SER A 7 16.33 -13.06 20.18
CA SER A 7 16.20 -14.36 19.53
C SER A 7 17.56 -15.07 19.43
N PRO A 8 17.62 -16.39 19.66
CA PRO A 8 18.85 -17.17 19.53
C PRO A 8 19.40 -17.23 18.09
N ILE A 9 18.62 -16.78 17.11
CA ILE A 9 18.98 -16.73 15.68
C ILE A 9 19.13 -15.28 15.17
N PHE A 10 19.37 -14.32 16.06
CA PHE A 10 19.50 -12.91 15.70
C PHE A 10 20.67 -12.70 14.72
N LEU A 11 20.38 -12.08 13.58
CA LEU A 11 21.35 -11.74 12.56
C LEU A 11 20.98 -10.39 11.91
N HIS A 12 21.71 -9.35 12.30
CA HIS A 12 21.43 -7.98 11.89
C HIS A 12 21.56 -7.79 10.37
N GLU A 13 22.60 -8.37 9.75
CA GLU A 13 22.86 -8.27 8.31
C GLU A 13 21.72 -8.89 7.48
N LEU A 14 21.21 -10.05 7.91
CA LEU A 14 20.08 -10.71 7.26
C LEU A 14 18.80 -9.87 7.36
N THR A 15 18.58 -9.25 8.52
CA THR A 15 17.42 -8.37 8.76
C THR A 15 17.52 -7.11 7.90
N GLY A 16 18.68 -6.46 7.87
CA GLY A 16 18.95 -5.30 7.03
C GLY A 16 18.80 -5.61 5.54
N GLY A 17 19.27 -6.77 5.08
CA GLY A 17 19.10 -7.25 3.72
C GLY A 17 17.63 -7.43 3.35
N THR A 18 16.85 -8.09 4.22
CA THR A 18 15.43 -8.34 4.00
C THR A 18 14.62 -7.03 3.97
N THR A 19 14.89 -6.11 4.90
CA THR A 19 14.25 -4.78 4.91
C THR A 19 14.61 -3.96 3.67
N SER A 20 15.87 -4.00 3.22
CA SER A 20 16.30 -3.26 2.04
C SER A 20 15.64 -3.77 0.77
N ALA A 21 15.56 -5.10 0.61
CA ALA A 21 14.84 -5.72 -0.50
C ALA A 21 13.33 -5.42 -0.47
N GLY A 22 12.71 -5.46 0.72
CA GLY A 22 11.31 -5.08 0.91
C GLY A 22 11.04 -3.63 0.49
N LYS A 23 11.86 -2.69 0.96
CA LYS A 23 11.78 -1.27 0.57
C LYS A 23 11.97 -1.06 -0.92
N TYR A 24 12.91 -1.77 -1.55
CA TYR A 24 13.11 -1.70 -2.99
C TYR A 24 11.86 -2.12 -3.75
N ASN A 25 11.24 -3.24 -3.37
CA ASN A 25 10.01 -3.72 -4.00
C ASN A 25 8.84 -2.76 -3.77
N LEU A 26 8.70 -2.19 -2.57
CA LEU A 26 7.69 -1.16 -2.29
C LEU A 26 7.87 0.06 -3.19
N ASN A 27 9.09 0.57 -3.33
CA ASN A 27 9.38 1.71 -4.21
C ASN A 27 8.98 1.45 -5.67
N LEU A 28 9.18 0.23 -6.17
CA LEU A 28 8.72 -0.13 -7.52
C LEU A 28 7.20 -0.07 -7.65
N VAL A 29 6.47 -0.52 -6.62
CA VAL A 29 5.00 -0.42 -6.58
C VAL A 29 4.57 1.05 -6.53
N VAL A 30 5.23 1.87 -5.71
CA VAL A 30 4.98 3.33 -5.63
C VAL A 30 5.14 3.97 -7.01
N GLU A 31 6.25 3.73 -7.69
CA GLU A 31 6.45 4.27 -9.04
C GLU A 31 5.35 3.83 -10.01
N PHE A 32 4.95 2.56 -9.95
CA PHE A 32 3.94 2.01 -10.83
C PHE A 32 2.57 2.68 -10.63
N VAL A 33 2.15 2.87 -9.38
CA VAL A 33 0.84 3.48 -9.07
C VAL A 33 0.85 4.98 -9.30
N THR A 34 1.95 5.68 -9.01
CA THR A 34 2.10 7.10 -9.35
C THR A 34 2.05 7.34 -10.85
N LYS A 35 2.68 6.48 -11.66
CA LYS A 35 2.56 6.53 -13.14
C LYS A 35 1.12 6.33 -13.64
N LYS A 36 0.26 5.63 -12.87
CA LYS A 36 -1.17 5.49 -13.17
C LYS A 36 -2.03 6.66 -12.67
N GLY A 37 -1.42 7.63 -11.98
CA GLY A 37 -2.06 8.83 -11.45
C GLY A 37 -2.63 8.66 -10.04
N PHE A 38 -2.24 7.62 -9.31
CA PHE A 38 -2.57 7.50 -7.90
C PHE A 38 -1.60 8.33 -7.07
N GLU A 39 -2.11 9.01 -6.06
CA GLU A 39 -1.30 9.76 -5.11
C GLU A 39 -0.96 8.88 -3.90
N LEU A 40 0.23 9.09 -3.33
CA LEU A 40 0.63 8.39 -2.13
C LEU A 40 0.14 9.14 -0.89
N LYS A 41 -0.61 8.48 -0.01
CA LYS A 41 -0.98 9.05 1.29
C LYS A 41 0.10 8.79 2.32
N TYR A 42 0.50 7.53 2.49
CA TYR A 42 1.59 7.10 3.37
C TYR A 42 2.09 5.72 2.94
N ASP A 43 3.36 5.46 3.25
CA ASP A 43 4.02 4.17 3.04
C ASP A 43 4.43 3.58 4.39
N ASN A 44 4.18 2.29 4.58
CA ASN A 44 4.57 1.50 5.74
C ASN A 44 5.37 0.28 5.25
N THR A 45 6.15 -0.36 6.14
CA THR A 45 7.01 -1.51 5.82
C THR A 45 6.30 -2.63 5.06
N ASP A 46 5.00 -2.81 5.28
CA ASP A 46 4.21 -3.90 4.70
C ASP A 46 3.00 -3.43 3.87
N SER A 47 2.73 -2.12 3.78
CA SER A 47 1.50 -1.63 3.15
C SER A 47 1.61 -0.21 2.61
N LEU A 48 0.89 0.02 1.51
CA LEU A 48 0.83 1.29 0.83
C LEU A 48 -0.58 1.86 0.86
N TYR A 49 -0.74 3.10 1.32
CA TYR A 49 -2.01 3.80 1.28
C TYR A 49 -2.04 4.75 0.09
N LEU A 50 -2.97 4.51 -0.83
CA LEU A 50 -3.13 5.26 -2.06
C LEU A 50 -4.38 6.11 -2.03
N ILE A 51 -4.28 7.33 -2.56
CA ILE A 51 -5.40 8.17 -2.93
C ILE A 51 -5.67 7.91 -4.41
N CYS A 52 -6.82 7.30 -4.68
CA CYS A 52 -7.31 7.08 -6.03
C CYS A 52 -7.89 8.37 -6.60
N LEU A 53 -7.75 8.55 -7.91
CA LEU A 53 -8.47 9.58 -8.65
C LEU A 53 -9.98 9.31 -8.64
N ASP A 54 -10.78 10.36 -8.49
CA ASP A 54 -12.26 10.33 -8.56
C ASP A 54 -12.80 9.63 -9.80
N LYS A 55 -12.04 9.62 -10.91
CA LYS A 55 -12.41 8.93 -12.15
C LYS A 55 -12.73 7.45 -11.95
N TYR A 56 -12.08 6.79 -10.98
CA TYR A 56 -12.29 5.36 -10.71
C TYR A 56 -13.57 5.11 -9.91
N TYR A 57 -13.93 6.04 -9.02
CA TYR A 57 -15.17 5.94 -8.23
C TYR A 57 -16.37 6.56 -8.91
N LYS A 58 -16.18 7.30 -10.03
CA LYS A 58 -17.26 8.03 -10.71
C LYS A 58 -18.55 7.22 -10.88
N LYS A 59 -18.47 5.98 -11.36
CA LYS A 59 -19.65 5.12 -11.53
C LYS A 59 -20.32 4.77 -10.19
N CYS A 60 -19.52 4.40 -9.19
CA CYS A 60 -20.04 4.08 -7.86
C CYS A 60 -20.65 5.32 -7.20
N ASN A 61 -19.98 6.47 -7.32
CA ASN A 61 -20.46 7.76 -6.82
C ASN A 61 -21.80 8.10 -7.46
N GLU A 62 -21.90 8.02 -8.79
CA GLU A 62 -23.14 8.28 -9.53
C GLU A 62 -24.28 7.33 -9.09
N ALA A 63 -24.01 6.03 -8.97
CA ALA A 63 -25.00 5.06 -8.50
C ALA A 63 -25.44 5.32 -7.05
N PHE A 64 -24.49 5.65 -6.18
CA PHE A 64 -24.75 6.01 -4.79
C PHE A 64 -25.59 7.29 -4.67
N PHE A 65 -25.26 8.34 -5.44
CA PHE A 65 -26.05 9.57 -5.50
C PHE A 65 -27.47 9.34 -6.04
N ARG A 66 -27.65 8.38 -6.95
CA ARG A 66 -28.95 7.94 -7.45
C ARG A 66 -29.72 7.04 -6.50
N LYS A 67 -29.13 6.66 -5.35
CA LYS A 67 -29.66 5.66 -4.39
C LYS A 67 -29.87 4.27 -4.99
N GLU A 68 -29.15 3.97 -6.07
CA GLU A 68 -29.11 2.66 -6.72
C GLU A 68 -28.10 1.73 -6.04
N LEU A 69 -27.28 2.27 -5.15
CA LEU A 69 -26.22 1.57 -4.43
C LEU A 69 -26.31 1.93 -2.93
N SER A 70 -26.34 0.93 -2.06
CA SER A 70 -26.40 1.13 -0.61
C SER A 70 -25.05 1.63 -0.05
N LYS A 71 -25.05 2.15 1.17
CA LYS A 71 -23.79 2.63 1.79
C LYS A 71 -22.84 1.48 2.12
N GLU A 72 -23.39 0.30 2.42
CA GLU A 72 -22.64 -0.91 2.72
C GLU A 72 -21.99 -1.52 1.47
N GLU A 73 -22.60 -1.30 0.30
CA GLU A 73 -22.06 -1.74 -0.99
C GLU A 73 -21.11 -0.74 -1.64
N TYR A 74 -21.10 0.52 -1.18
CA TYR A 74 -20.21 1.58 -1.65
C TYR A 74 -18.83 1.47 -1.01
#